data_AF-A0ABD3RZZ2-F1
#
_entry.id   AF-A0ABD3RZZ2-F1
#
_cell.length_a   1.000
_cell.length_b   1.000
_cell.length_c   1.000
_cell.angle_alpha   90.00
_cell.angle_beta   90.00
_cell.angle_gamma   90.00
#
_symmetry.space_group_name_H-M   'P 1'
#
loop_
_entity.id
_entity.type
_entity.pdbx_description
1 polymer ?
#
loop_
_entity_poly.entity_id
_entity_poly.type
_entity_poly.pdbx_seq_one_letter_code
_entity_poly.pdbx_strand_id
1 'polypeptide(L)'
;MSFFERIAARSESINSLLCVGLDPHSSELGPYYPQRPSSSSSRDDDANDDIVEEEERAEAVYRFCARIIDATHPHTVCYKPNAAFFEALGHKHGMSTLRRVIEHISRHDGDIPVLLDVKRGDIGTTAEAYADACYDDTSGGGGGLGADGVTLSPLMGWDSVKPFVTGKYSNRGAFILCKTSNPGSNDILALPLRGNENGALFERIARLADEWSRRAEFESPSSMPSSSPSSFPPPPRLGLVVGATDPDALSKARRATGDRTWILAPGVGAQGGDLDDACRAGLNDEGTCLLVPVSRGVSSASDPGEEARRLKDGINAARAAVASGRRERRREPVVDSDADAGSAVRMASYQREFLEFSLEEGVLKLGSFVLKSGRTSPYFFNAGLFSSGSALHKLGKSYAAAIMDSELVGEDGKVKFEVVFGPAYKGISLGAVVCAALYNEFGVDAGFAYNRKEAKDHGEGGILVGASMTNKRVLIVDDVITAGTAIRESYDLLGSIGAIPVGVAIALDRAEKVSLDDPLSAVQAVARDMSIPVVSIVALPQLQEYIRLSPGYDEGVLKLVKEYRSKYGV
;
A
#
# COMPACT_ATOMS: atom_id res chain seq x y z
N MET A 1 19.97 19.66 -5.54
CA MET A 1 18.95 18.84 -4.87
C MET A 1 18.03 18.25 -5.92
N SER A 2 17.57 17.03 -5.71
CA SER A 2 16.53 16.42 -6.53
C SER A 2 15.16 17.07 -6.24
N PHE A 3 14.18 16.84 -7.11
CA PHE A 3 12.81 17.30 -6.93
C PHE A 3 12.22 16.87 -5.57
N PHE A 4 12.31 15.59 -5.19
CA PHE A 4 11.74 15.12 -3.92
C PHE A 4 12.51 15.60 -2.69
N GLU A 5 13.81 15.88 -2.81
CA GLU A 5 14.57 16.57 -1.75
C GLU A 5 14.08 18.00 -1.55
N ARG A 6 13.82 18.73 -2.65
CA ARG A 6 13.26 20.09 -2.58
C ARG A 6 11.85 20.10 -1.99
N ILE A 7 11.00 19.13 -2.37
CA ILE A 7 9.68 18.95 -1.76
C ILE A 7 9.78 18.70 -0.25
N ALA A 8 10.65 17.78 0.18
CA ALA A 8 10.86 17.48 1.59
C ALA A 8 11.39 18.69 2.38
N ALA A 9 12.43 19.35 1.88
CA ALA A 9 13.04 20.53 2.51
C ALA A 9 12.04 21.68 2.61
N ARG A 10 11.28 21.93 1.54
CA ARG A 10 10.22 22.96 1.54
C ARG A 10 9.14 22.62 2.55
N SER A 11 8.63 21.38 2.52
CA SER A 11 7.60 20.89 3.45
C SER A 11 8.00 21.12 4.92
N GLU A 12 9.25 20.81 5.26
CA GLU A 12 9.80 21.05 6.60
C GLU A 12 9.88 22.55 6.92
N SER A 13 10.45 23.35 6.01
CA SER A 13 10.68 24.78 6.22
C SER A 13 9.41 25.59 6.49
N ILE A 14 8.29 25.23 5.86
CA ILE A 14 7.01 25.93 6.04
C ILE A 14 6.00 25.12 6.83
N ASN A 15 6.37 23.93 7.31
CA ASN A 15 5.50 22.99 7.99
C ASN A 15 4.19 22.79 7.23
N SER A 16 4.26 22.33 5.98
CA SER A 16 3.10 22.16 5.10
C SER A 16 3.25 20.91 4.23
N LEU A 17 2.12 20.39 3.75
CA LEU A 17 2.04 19.38 2.68
C LEU A 17 1.04 19.81 1.59
N LEU A 18 0.64 21.08 1.60
CA LEU A 18 -0.29 21.64 0.62
C LEU A 18 0.40 21.78 -0.73
N CYS A 19 -0.27 21.28 -1.77
CA CYS A 19 0.05 21.60 -3.15
C CYS A 19 -1.10 22.45 -3.71
N VAL A 20 -0.81 23.56 -4.40
CA VAL A 20 -1.85 24.39 -5.01
C VAL A 20 -1.92 24.12 -6.50
N GLY A 21 -3.09 23.70 -6.98
CA GLY A 21 -3.36 23.51 -8.40
C GLY A 21 -3.64 24.83 -9.11
N LEU A 22 -3.14 24.97 -10.34
CA LEU A 22 -3.36 26.14 -11.18
C LEU A 22 -4.14 25.70 -12.44
N ASP A 23 -5.47 25.73 -12.32
CA ASP A 23 -6.41 25.24 -13.32
C ASP A 23 -7.36 26.39 -13.75
N PRO A 24 -6.94 27.30 -14.64
CA PRO A 24 -7.68 28.51 -15.00
C PRO A 24 -8.94 28.19 -15.83
N HIS A 25 -10.05 27.87 -15.16
CA HIS A 25 -11.34 27.66 -15.81
C HIS A 25 -11.90 28.96 -16.38
N SER A 26 -12.48 28.90 -17.58
CA SER A 26 -13.07 30.07 -18.26
C SER A 26 -14.11 30.82 -17.40
N SER A 27 -14.86 30.10 -16.56
CA SER A 27 -15.85 30.68 -15.64
C SER A 27 -15.25 31.55 -14.54
N GLU A 28 -13.95 31.40 -14.23
CA GLU A 28 -13.26 32.14 -13.17
C GLU A 28 -12.47 33.35 -13.70
N LEU A 29 -12.36 33.50 -15.03
CA LEU A 29 -11.48 34.51 -15.65
C LEU A 29 -12.10 35.90 -15.78
N GLY A 30 -13.42 36.03 -15.68
CA GLY A 30 -14.15 37.29 -15.88
C GLY A 30 -13.51 38.51 -15.20
N PRO A 31 -13.17 38.46 -13.90
CA PRO A 31 -12.54 39.57 -13.19
C PRO A 31 -11.13 39.97 -13.65
N TYR A 32 -10.45 39.12 -14.44
CA TYR A 32 -9.05 39.29 -14.82
C TYR A 32 -8.87 39.84 -16.24
N TYR A 33 -9.96 39.91 -17.00
CA TYR A 33 -9.96 40.58 -18.30
C TYR A 33 -9.68 42.08 -18.14
N PRO A 34 -9.00 42.71 -19.10
CA PRO A 34 -8.83 44.16 -19.11
C PRO A 34 -10.20 44.86 -19.16
N GLN A 35 -10.39 45.88 -18.32
CA GLN A 35 -11.59 46.71 -18.36
C GLN A 35 -11.53 47.60 -19.62
N ARG A 36 -12.37 47.33 -20.64
CA ARG A 36 -12.48 48.22 -21.80
C ARG A 36 -13.33 49.46 -21.42
N PRO A 37 -12.89 50.69 -21.74
CA PRO A 37 -13.76 51.86 -21.63
C PRO A 37 -14.99 51.70 -22.54
N SER A 38 -16.15 52.13 -22.06
CA SER A 38 -17.48 51.88 -22.67
C SER A 38 -17.74 52.59 -24.02
N SER A 39 -16.71 53.08 -24.71
CA SER A 39 -16.87 53.91 -25.91
C SER A 39 -15.84 53.63 -26.99
N SER A 40 -16.01 52.55 -27.75
CA SER A 40 -15.54 52.47 -29.14
C SER A 40 -16.23 51.33 -29.87
N SER A 41 -17.43 51.63 -30.38
CA SER A 41 -18.09 50.81 -31.39
C SER A 41 -17.60 51.25 -32.77
N SER A 42 -16.69 50.49 -33.37
CA SER A 42 -16.51 50.44 -34.82
C SER A 42 -16.20 49.00 -35.20
N ARG A 43 -17.17 48.36 -35.87
CA ARG A 43 -17.21 46.93 -36.21
C ARG A 43 -16.71 46.70 -37.64
N ASP A 44 -15.45 47.03 -37.92
CA ASP A 44 -14.91 46.85 -39.29
C ASP A 44 -13.58 46.06 -39.36
N ASP A 45 -13.08 45.49 -38.25
CA ASP A 45 -11.82 44.71 -38.22
C ASP A 45 -11.96 43.35 -37.48
N ASP A 46 -12.86 42.48 -37.94
CA ASP A 46 -13.16 41.19 -37.27
C ASP A 46 -11.92 40.30 -37.02
N ALA A 47 -10.93 40.31 -37.91
CA ALA A 47 -9.70 39.50 -37.74
C ALA A 47 -8.72 40.08 -36.70
N ASN A 48 -8.81 41.38 -36.42
CA ASN A 48 -7.96 42.04 -35.42
C ASN A 48 -8.58 41.92 -34.02
N ASP A 49 -9.92 41.95 -33.94
CA ASP A 49 -10.66 41.71 -32.70
C ASP A 49 -10.44 40.28 -32.17
N ASP A 50 -10.46 39.25 -33.02
CA ASP A 50 -10.19 37.86 -32.63
C ASP A 50 -8.78 37.69 -32.03
N ILE A 51 -7.75 38.32 -32.64
CA ILE A 51 -6.37 38.26 -32.14
C ILE A 51 -6.23 38.96 -30.78
N VAL A 52 -6.90 40.10 -30.61
CA VAL A 52 -6.91 40.83 -29.35
C VAL A 52 -7.61 40.01 -28.27
N GLU A 53 -8.72 39.34 -28.57
CA GLU A 53 -9.42 38.48 -27.61
C GLU A 53 -8.58 37.29 -27.13
N GLU A 54 -7.81 36.65 -28.01
CA GLU A 54 -6.89 35.55 -27.63
C GLU A 54 -5.78 36.02 -26.68
N GLU A 55 -5.18 37.18 -26.96
CA GLU A 55 -4.13 37.80 -26.12
C GLU A 55 -4.69 38.23 -24.76
N GLU A 56 -5.87 38.87 -24.75
CA GLU A 56 -6.55 39.28 -23.53
C GLU A 56 -6.91 38.07 -22.65
N ARG A 57 -7.36 36.97 -23.25
CA ARG A 57 -7.66 35.72 -22.53
C ARG A 57 -6.40 35.08 -21.93
N ALA A 58 -5.30 35.03 -22.69
CA ALA A 58 -4.03 34.50 -22.20
C ALA A 58 -3.48 35.35 -21.05
N GLU A 59 -3.61 36.67 -21.13
CA GLU A 59 -3.23 37.58 -20.06
C GLU A 59 -4.14 37.45 -18.82
N ALA A 60 -5.44 37.26 -19.00
CA ALA A 60 -6.37 36.97 -17.90
C ALA A 60 -5.99 35.68 -17.16
N VAL A 61 -5.61 34.63 -17.91
CA VAL A 61 -5.11 33.36 -17.35
C VAL A 61 -3.83 33.57 -16.53
N TYR A 62 -2.86 34.31 -17.07
CA TYR A 62 -1.64 34.64 -16.34
C TYR A 62 -1.95 35.37 -15.03
N ARG A 63 -2.78 36.42 -15.08
CA ARG A 63 -3.17 37.22 -13.90
C ARG A 63 -3.93 36.40 -12.85
N PHE A 64 -4.81 35.51 -13.29
CA PHE A 64 -5.49 34.57 -12.41
C PHE A 64 -4.48 33.69 -11.65
N CYS A 65 -3.53 33.07 -12.36
CA CYS A 65 -2.51 32.24 -11.73
C CYS A 65 -1.58 33.06 -10.82
N ALA A 66 -1.10 34.22 -11.27
CA ALA A 66 -0.22 35.10 -10.51
C ALA A 66 -0.86 35.51 -9.17
N ARG A 67 -2.13 35.96 -9.18
CA ARG A 67 -2.87 36.30 -7.95
C ARG A 67 -2.90 35.14 -6.95
N ILE A 68 -3.18 33.92 -7.43
CA ILE A 68 -3.23 32.73 -6.58
C ILE A 68 -1.83 32.44 -6.01
N ILE A 69 -0.79 32.51 -6.83
CA ILE A 69 0.59 32.27 -6.40
C ILE A 69 1.00 33.29 -5.33
N ASP A 70 0.85 34.59 -5.62
CA ASP A 70 1.19 35.70 -4.72
C ASP A 70 0.49 35.55 -3.35
N ALA A 71 -0.76 35.10 -3.35
CA ALA A 71 -1.53 34.92 -2.12
C ALA A 71 -1.15 33.65 -1.32
N THR A 72 -0.68 32.59 -1.99
CA THR A 72 -0.59 31.24 -1.39
C THR A 72 0.83 30.72 -1.19
N HIS A 73 1.84 31.37 -1.76
CA HIS A 73 3.23 30.91 -1.71
C HIS A 73 3.79 30.67 -0.29
N PRO A 74 3.37 31.40 0.78
CA PRO A 74 3.87 31.16 2.14
C PRO A 74 3.41 29.81 2.74
N HIS A 75 2.38 29.19 2.16
CA HIS A 75 1.75 27.97 2.69
C HIS A 75 1.86 26.77 1.74
N THR A 76 2.39 27.00 0.54
CA THR A 76 2.40 26.01 -0.55
C THR A 76 3.77 25.35 -0.67
N VAL A 77 3.78 24.01 -0.67
CA VAL A 77 4.99 23.20 -0.88
C VAL A 77 5.37 23.20 -2.36
N CYS A 78 4.42 22.98 -3.25
CA CYS A 78 4.64 23.04 -4.70
C CYS A 78 3.38 23.49 -5.43
N TYR A 79 3.57 24.11 -6.59
CA TYR A 79 2.47 24.46 -7.50
C TYR A 79 2.31 23.39 -8.58
N LYS A 80 1.05 23.12 -8.94
CA LYS A 80 0.70 22.08 -9.91
C LYS A 80 -0.16 22.62 -11.06
N PRO A 81 0.43 23.36 -12.03
CA PRO A 81 -0.30 23.75 -13.23
C PRO A 81 -0.68 22.52 -14.05
N ASN A 82 -1.93 22.45 -14.50
CA ASN A 82 -2.39 21.41 -15.41
C ASN A 82 -2.35 21.93 -16.84
N ALA A 83 -1.49 21.30 -17.67
CA ALA A 83 -1.18 21.79 -19.01
C ALA A 83 -2.41 21.91 -19.90
N ALA A 84 -3.45 21.08 -19.69
CA ALA A 84 -4.65 21.08 -20.53
C ALA A 84 -5.33 22.46 -20.61
N PHE A 85 -5.36 23.22 -19.51
CA PHE A 85 -5.99 24.55 -19.49
C PHE A 85 -5.20 25.60 -20.27
N PHE A 86 -3.88 25.41 -20.38
CA PHE A 86 -3.00 26.28 -21.14
C PHE A 86 -2.95 25.87 -22.61
N GLU A 87 -2.91 24.57 -22.90
CA GLU A 87 -3.00 24.02 -24.26
C GLU A 87 -4.32 24.46 -24.95
N ALA A 88 -5.41 24.58 -24.20
CA ALA A 88 -6.70 25.08 -24.69
C ALA A 88 -6.70 26.57 -25.12
N LEU A 89 -5.63 27.32 -24.84
CA LEU A 89 -5.41 28.68 -25.34
C LEU A 89 -4.71 28.70 -26.71
N GLY A 90 -4.41 27.53 -27.28
CA GLY A 90 -3.75 27.40 -28.58
C GLY A 90 -2.23 27.57 -28.52
N HIS A 91 -1.59 27.26 -29.64
CA HIS A 91 -0.13 27.20 -29.76
C HIS A 91 0.57 28.57 -29.63
N LYS A 92 -0.10 29.66 -30.01
CA LYS A 92 0.47 31.01 -30.05
C LYS A 92 0.72 31.58 -28.64
N HIS A 93 -0.26 31.44 -27.74
CA HIS A 93 -0.22 32.07 -26.42
C HIS A 93 -0.25 31.08 -25.24
N GLY A 94 -0.74 29.85 -25.41
CA GLY A 94 -0.94 28.91 -24.30
C GLY A 94 0.35 28.49 -23.61
N MET A 95 1.31 27.96 -24.38
CA MET A 95 2.57 27.47 -23.82
C MET A 95 3.47 28.59 -23.32
N SER A 96 3.45 29.75 -23.98
CA SER A 96 4.17 30.94 -23.49
C SER A 96 3.57 31.47 -22.19
N THR A 97 2.24 31.43 -22.03
CA THR A 97 1.57 31.76 -20.77
C THR A 97 1.92 30.78 -19.66
N LEU A 98 1.92 29.47 -19.94
CA LEU A 98 2.34 28.46 -18.97
C LEU A 98 3.79 28.70 -18.51
N ARG A 99 4.72 28.97 -19.44
CA ARG A 99 6.10 29.33 -19.08
C ARG A 99 6.16 30.57 -18.19
N ARG A 100 5.42 31.64 -18.53
CA ARG A 100 5.34 32.86 -17.69
C ARG A 100 4.84 32.57 -16.28
N VAL A 101 3.89 31.64 -16.11
CA VAL A 101 3.39 31.20 -14.80
C VAL A 101 4.48 30.45 -14.02
N ILE A 102 5.23 29.55 -14.67
CA ILE A 102 6.35 28.80 -14.05
C ILE A 102 7.48 29.74 -13.62
N GLU A 103 7.84 30.71 -14.47
CA GLU A 103 8.81 31.75 -14.13
C GLU A 103 8.32 32.61 -12.96
N HIS A 104 7.03 32.93 -12.91
CA HIS A 104 6.45 33.70 -11.82
C HIS A 104 6.53 32.97 -10.47
N ILE A 105 6.31 31.64 -10.45
CA ILE A 105 6.55 30.82 -9.25
C ILE A 105 8.01 30.92 -8.80
N SER A 106 8.94 30.86 -9.76
CA SER A 106 10.39 30.87 -9.49
C SER A 106 10.92 32.21 -8.96
N ARG A 107 10.17 33.30 -9.09
CA ARG A 107 10.54 34.64 -8.54
C ARG A 107 10.32 34.75 -7.04
N HIS A 108 9.56 33.84 -6.45
CA HIS A 108 9.27 33.86 -5.02
C HIS A 108 10.39 33.23 -4.21
N ASP A 109 10.64 33.77 -3.01
CA ASP A 109 11.62 33.22 -2.10
C ASP A 109 11.28 31.78 -1.67
N GLY A 110 12.31 30.94 -1.56
CA GLY A 110 12.17 29.58 -1.03
C GLY A 110 12.14 28.46 -2.06
N ASP A 111 12.54 28.72 -3.31
CA ASP A 111 12.82 27.69 -4.32
C ASP A 111 11.64 26.70 -4.51
N ILE A 112 10.44 27.24 -4.72
CA ILE A 112 9.18 26.48 -4.72
C ILE A 112 9.12 25.55 -5.93
N PRO A 113 9.05 24.21 -5.74
CA PRO A 113 9.01 23.28 -6.86
C PRO A 113 7.74 23.40 -7.71
N VAL A 114 7.89 23.14 -9.01
CA VAL A 114 6.77 23.06 -9.97
C VAL A 114 6.53 21.63 -10.41
N LEU A 115 5.32 21.13 -10.15
CA LEU A 115 4.83 19.82 -10.60
C LEU A 115 3.89 20.00 -11.80
N LEU A 116 4.38 19.81 -13.02
CA LEU A 116 3.57 19.98 -14.21
C LEU A 116 2.64 18.77 -14.43
N ASP A 117 1.33 18.98 -14.39
CA ASP A 117 0.35 17.91 -14.55
C ASP A 117 0.00 17.72 -16.03
N VAL A 118 0.77 16.84 -16.70
CA VAL A 118 0.71 16.58 -18.16
C VAL A 118 0.31 15.16 -18.54
N LYS A 119 0.38 14.21 -17.60
CA LYS A 119 -0.03 12.80 -17.77
C LYS A 119 0.56 12.14 -19.03
N ARG A 120 1.81 12.46 -19.38
CA ARG A 120 2.46 11.92 -20.59
C ARG A 120 2.76 10.42 -20.45
N GLY A 121 2.95 9.76 -21.58
CA GLY A 121 3.37 8.37 -21.69
C GLY A 121 3.51 7.99 -23.15
N ASP A 122 4.73 7.68 -23.58
CA ASP A 122 5.08 7.27 -24.94
C ASP A 122 6.40 6.49 -24.92
N ILE A 123 6.82 5.87 -26.01
CA ILE A 123 8.06 5.08 -26.07
C ILE A 123 9.26 5.87 -26.61
N GLY A 124 10.45 5.48 -26.15
CA GLY A 124 11.74 5.86 -26.75
C GLY A 124 11.94 7.37 -26.93
N THR A 125 12.35 7.77 -28.13
CA THR A 125 12.68 9.17 -28.48
C THR A 125 11.49 10.13 -28.32
N THR A 126 10.26 9.63 -28.38
CA THR A 126 9.07 10.47 -28.17
C THR A 126 8.94 10.88 -26.70
N ALA A 127 9.19 9.95 -25.78
CA ALA A 127 9.23 10.26 -24.35
C ALA A 127 10.39 11.20 -24.01
N GLU A 128 11.54 11.08 -24.67
CA GLU A 128 12.66 12.03 -24.54
C GLU A 128 12.26 13.45 -24.98
N ALA A 129 11.56 13.60 -26.11
CA ALA A 129 11.06 14.89 -26.57
C ALA A 129 10.04 15.51 -25.59
N TYR A 130 9.16 14.69 -24.99
CA TYR A 130 8.26 15.16 -23.93
C TYR A 130 9.01 15.57 -22.67
N ALA A 131 10.04 14.82 -22.26
CA ALA A 131 10.86 15.19 -21.12
C ALA A 131 11.58 16.53 -21.36
N ASP A 132 12.11 16.74 -22.57
CA ASP A 132 12.72 18.02 -22.98
C ASP A 132 11.72 19.17 -22.95
N ALA A 133 10.53 18.98 -23.52
CA ALA A 133 9.47 19.99 -23.48
C ALA A 133 9.03 20.36 -22.04
N CYS A 134 9.11 19.42 -21.10
CA CYS A 134 8.70 19.66 -19.72
C CYS A 134 9.83 20.27 -18.85
N TYR A 135 11.05 19.75 -18.96
CA TYR A 135 12.12 19.98 -17.98
C TYR A 135 13.26 20.89 -18.43
N ASP A 136 13.46 21.06 -19.74
CA ASP A 136 14.55 21.92 -20.24
C ASP A 136 14.27 23.37 -19.81
N ASP A 137 15.24 23.96 -19.13
CA ASP A 137 15.23 25.32 -18.58
C ASP A 137 16.31 26.22 -19.21
N THR A 138 17.00 25.74 -20.25
CA THR A 138 18.11 26.47 -20.87
C THR A 138 17.64 27.78 -21.49
N SER A 139 18.00 28.89 -20.83
CA SER A 139 17.56 30.26 -21.11
C SER A 139 18.14 30.86 -22.41
N GLY A 140 18.65 30.03 -23.33
CA GLY A 140 19.40 30.41 -24.54
C GLY A 140 18.95 29.72 -25.83
N GLY A 141 17.73 29.17 -25.88
CA GLY A 141 17.17 28.56 -27.10
C GLY A 141 16.46 27.21 -26.89
N GLY A 142 16.46 26.66 -25.67
CA GLY A 142 15.68 25.47 -25.32
C GLY A 142 14.18 25.76 -25.27
N GLY A 143 13.37 24.91 -25.88
CA GLY A 143 11.91 25.07 -25.98
C GLY A 143 11.12 24.63 -24.74
N GLY A 144 11.79 24.15 -23.68
CA GLY A 144 11.14 23.55 -22.52
C GLY A 144 10.49 24.54 -21.54
N LEU A 145 9.75 24.00 -20.58
CA LEU A 145 9.00 24.75 -19.58
C LEU A 145 9.75 24.97 -18.26
N GLY A 146 10.83 24.23 -18.01
CA GLY A 146 11.58 24.31 -16.75
C GLY A 146 10.82 23.78 -15.51
N ALA A 147 9.92 22.81 -15.68
CA ALA A 147 9.27 22.16 -14.55
C ALA A 147 10.27 21.32 -13.72
N ASP A 148 9.92 21.02 -12.48
CA ASP A 148 10.78 20.20 -11.60
C ASP A 148 10.30 18.75 -11.49
N GLY A 149 9.00 18.55 -11.61
CA GLY A 149 8.40 17.24 -11.74
C GLY A 149 7.23 17.23 -12.72
N VAL A 150 6.81 16.02 -13.13
CA VAL A 150 5.65 15.84 -14.01
C VAL A 150 4.72 14.72 -13.52
N THR A 151 3.51 14.63 -14.07
CA THR A 151 2.67 13.42 -13.96
C THR A 151 2.80 12.52 -15.19
N LEU A 152 2.86 11.20 -15.01
CA LEU A 152 3.03 10.22 -16.09
C LEU A 152 2.05 9.06 -15.99
N SER A 153 1.68 8.49 -17.14
CA SER A 153 0.94 7.23 -17.24
C SER A 153 1.91 6.03 -17.09
N PRO A 154 1.58 5.01 -16.28
CA PRO A 154 2.41 3.80 -16.16
C PRO A 154 2.21 2.78 -17.27
N LEU A 155 1.16 2.92 -18.08
CA LEU A 155 0.61 1.82 -18.88
C LEU A 155 1.58 1.26 -19.92
N MET A 156 2.53 2.08 -20.38
CA MET A 156 3.51 1.70 -21.39
C MET A 156 4.81 1.15 -20.79
N GLY A 157 4.91 1.00 -19.47
CA GLY A 157 6.06 0.39 -18.81
C GLY A 157 7.24 1.32 -18.56
N TRP A 158 8.33 0.76 -18.02
CA TRP A 158 9.50 1.50 -17.55
C TRP A 158 10.18 2.34 -18.63
N ASP A 159 10.27 1.82 -19.85
CA ASP A 159 10.89 2.50 -20.99
C ASP A 159 10.18 3.80 -21.37
N SER A 160 8.88 3.93 -21.07
CA SER A 160 8.14 5.20 -21.23
C SER A 160 8.39 6.22 -20.10
N VAL A 161 8.80 5.74 -18.92
CA VAL A 161 9.02 6.57 -17.71
C VAL A 161 10.49 7.00 -17.60
N LYS A 162 11.40 6.10 -17.95
CA LYS A 162 12.85 6.26 -17.80
C LYS A 162 13.40 7.61 -18.30
N PRO A 163 13.00 8.14 -19.47
CA PRO A 163 13.52 9.41 -19.98
C PRO A 163 13.29 10.60 -19.05
N PHE A 164 12.26 10.55 -18.21
CA PHE A 164 11.89 11.65 -17.32
C PHE A 164 12.69 11.69 -16.01
N VAL A 165 13.32 10.59 -15.62
CA VAL A 165 13.91 10.43 -14.26
C VAL A 165 15.32 9.87 -14.24
N THR A 166 15.95 9.73 -15.41
CA THR A 166 17.33 9.25 -15.56
C THR A 166 18.18 10.21 -16.40
N GLY A 167 19.48 9.94 -16.54
CA GLY A 167 20.38 10.75 -17.38
C GLY A 167 20.40 12.22 -16.97
N LYS A 168 20.21 13.14 -17.94
CA LYS A 168 20.20 14.59 -17.71
C LYS A 168 19.05 15.07 -16.80
N TYR A 169 17.97 14.28 -16.66
CA TYR A 169 16.84 14.59 -15.78
C TYR A 169 16.84 13.74 -14.50
N SER A 170 17.98 13.16 -14.14
CA SER A 170 18.14 12.42 -12.88
C SER A 170 17.84 13.26 -11.63
N ASN A 171 17.90 14.59 -11.69
CA ASN A 171 17.50 15.48 -10.58
C ASN A 171 16.00 15.86 -10.59
N ARG A 172 15.26 15.57 -11.66
CA ARG A 172 13.81 15.82 -11.74
C ARG A 172 13.05 14.65 -11.10
N GLY A 173 11.73 14.77 -11.01
CA GLY A 173 10.88 13.70 -10.48
C GLY A 173 9.58 13.51 -11.26
N ALA A 174 8.90 12.39 -11.05
CA ALA A 174 7.59 12.17 -11.65
C ALA A 174 6.61 11.52 -10.68
N PHE A 175 5.32 11.81 -10.83
CA PHE A 175 4.23 11.11 -10.15
C PHE A 175 3.48 10.22 -11.14
N ILE A 176 3.45 8.92 -10.86
CA ILE A 176 2.82 7.92 -11.71
C ILE A 176 1.33 7.81 -11.37
N LEU A 177 0.46 7.83 -12.39
CA LEU A 177 -0.97 7.62 -12.21
C LEU A 177 -1.24 6.21 -11.66
N CYS A 178 -1.71 6.12 -10.40
CA CYS A 178 -1.86 4.85 -9.68
C CYS A 178 -3.34 4.46 -9.53
N LYS A 179 -4.11 5.24 -8.76
CA LYS A 179 -5.57 5.10 -8.64
C LYS A 179 -6.18 6.49 -8.68
N THR A 180 -6.67 6.93 -9.83
CA THR A 180 -7.12 8.31 -10.03
C THR A 180 -8.44 8.61 -9.30
N SER A 181 -8.73 9.89 -9.04
CA SER A 181 -9.86 10.32 -8.20
C SER A 181 -11.24 10.22 -8.86
N ASN A 182 -11.30 10.04 -10.18
CA ASN A 182 -12.55 9.93 -10.92
C ASN A 182 -13.23 8.55 -10.71
N PRO A 183 -14.57 8.46 -10.75
CA PRO A 183 -15.30 7.20 -10.57
C PRO A 183 -14.87 6.09 -11.55
N GLY A 184 -14.66 6.43 -12.83
CA GLY A 184 -14.20 5.50 -13.87
C GLY A 184 -12.79 4.97 -13.67
N SER A 185 -12.05 5.40 -12.64
CA SER A 185 -10.78 4.77 -12.27
C SER A 185 -10.95 3.28 -11.96
N ASN A 186 -12.14 2.87 -11.47
CA ASN A 186 -12.44 1.49 -11.14
C ASN A 186 -12.56 0.56 -12.35
N ASP A 187 -12.80 1.10 -13.54
CA ASP A 187 -13.00 0.31 -14.76
C ASP A 187 -11.75 -0.50 -15.14
N ILE A 188 -10.56 0.04 -14.83
CA ILE A 188 -9.27 -0.56 -15.16
C ILE A 188 -8.39 -0.71 -13.92
N LEU A 189 -8.24 0.34 -13.11
CA LEU A 189 -7.23 0.37 -12.05
C LEU A 189 -7.62 -0.50 -10.85
N ALA A 190 -8.92 -0.76 -10.64
CA ALA A 190 -9.42 -1.66 -9.59
C ALA A 190 -9.55 -3.12 -10.03
N LEU A 191 -9.16 -3.46 -11.27
CA LEU A 191 -9.23 -4.84 -11.74
C LEU A 191 -8.33 -5.74 -10.88
N PRO A 192 -8.85 -6.88 -10.40
CA PRO A 192 -8.05 -7.82 -9.63
C PRO A 192 -7.02 -8.47 -10.56
N LEU A 193 -5.76 -8.45 -10.15
CA LEU A 193 -4.73 -9.21 -10.82
C LEU A 193 -4.90 -10.70 -10.53
N ARG A 194 -4.46 -11.53 -11.47
CA ARG A 194 -4.50 -13.00 -11.40
C ARG A 194 -3.07 -13.53 -11.53
N GLY A 195 -2.80 -14.68 -10.92
CA GLY A 195 -1.47 -15.31 -10.93
C GLY A 195 -0.70 -15.00 -9.63
N ASN A 196 0.63 -14.89 -9.72
CA ASN A 196 1.52 -14.70 -8.57
C ASN A 196 1.46 -13.27 -7.97
N GLU A 197 0.59 -12.41 -8.49
CA GLU A 197 0.42 -11.04 -8.03
C GLU A 197 -0.94 -10.87 -7.37
N ASN A 198 -0.91 -10.54 -6.09
CA ASN A 198 -2.11 -10.26 -5.31
C ASN A 198 -2.45 -8.75 -5.32
N GLY A 199 -3.76 -8.47 -5.25
CA GLY A 199 -4.32 -7.12 -5.20
C GLY A 199 -4.86 -6.63 -6.55
N ALA A 200 -5.29 -5.37 -6.57
CA ALA A 200 -5.76 -4.70 -7.78
C ALA A 200 -4.59 -4.17 -8.63
N LEU A 201 -4.87 -3.85 -9.91
CA LEU A 201 -3.88 -3.29 -10.83
C LEU A 201 -3.18 -2.04 -10.26
N PHE A 202 -3.90 -1.17 -9.55
CA PHE A 202 -3.30 0.00 -8.93
C PHE A 202 -2.27 -0.35 -7.84
N GLU A 203 -2.46 -1.45 -7.10
CA GLU A 203 -1.50 -1.88 -6.08
C GLU A 203 -0.21 -2.41 -6.73
N ARG A 204 -0.32 -3.01 -7.93
CA ARG A 204 0.86 -3.34 -8.73
C ARG A 204 1.55 -2.10 -9.26
N ILE A 205 0.82 -1.09 -9.73
CA ILE A 205 1.41 0.19 -10.13
C ILE A 205 2.16 0.84 -8.95
N ALA A 206 1.59 0.78 -7.74
CA ALA A 206 2.23 1.29 -6.52
C ALA A 206 3.57 0.60 -6.21
N ARG A 207 3.64 -0.73 -6.39
CA ARG A 207 4.89 -1.51 -6.28
C ARG A 207 5.89 -1.15 -7.38
N LEU A 208 5.44 -1.06 -8.62
CA LEU A 208 6.28 -0.70 -9.77
C LEU A 208 6.94 0.67 -9.60
N ALA A 209 6.26 1.67 -9.03
CA ALA A 209 6.87 2.98 -8.80
C ALA A 209 8.08 2.94 -7.85
N ASP A 210 8.05 2.07 -6.84
CA ASP A 210 9.16 1.86 -5.91
C ASP A 210 10.32 1.09 -6.58
N GLU A 211 10.00 0.03 -7.33
CA GLU A 211 10.96 -0.71 -8.15
C GLU A 211 11.65 0.18 -9.20
N TRP A 212 10.88 0.98 -9.92
CA TRP A 212 11.36 1.90 -10.95
C TRP A 212 12.14 3.08 -10.36
N SER A 213 11.78 3.58 -9.17
CA SER A 213 12.59 4.58 -8.46
C SER A 213 13.99 4.04 -8.16
N ARG A 214 14.07 2.83 -7.58
CA ARG A 214 15.36 2.18 -7.31
C ARG A 214 16.14 1.93 -8.59
N ARG A 215 15.47 1.53 -9.67
CA ARG A 215 16.11 1.34 -10.97
C ARG A 215 16.72 2.64 -11.53
N ALA A 216 16.03 3.77 -11.42
CA ALA A 216 16.57 5.07 -11.84
C ALA A 216 17.85 5.47 -11.09
N GLU A 217 18.00 5.05 -9.83
CA GLU A 217 19.19 5.34 -9.02
C GLU A 217 20.42 4.64 -9.59
N PHE A 218 20.31 3.36 -9.98
CA PHE A 218 21.41 2.61 -10.58
C PHE A 218 21.82 3.16 -11.95
N GLU A 219 20.86 3.64 -12.74
CA GLU A 219 21.09 4.14 -14.11
C GLU A 219 21.55 5.62 -14.17
N SER A 220 21.74 6.30 -13.03
CA SER A 220 22.20 7.69 -12.99
C SER A 220 23.74 7.79 -13.11
N PRO A 221 24.31 8.67 -13.98
CA PRO A 221 25.75 8.73 -14.24
C PRO A 221 26.65 9.06 -13.03
N SER A 222 26.05 9.58 -11.95
CA SER A 222 26.73 9.92 -10.69
C SER A 222 26.92 8.73 -9.73
N SER A 223 26.50 7.51 -10.10
CA SER A 223 26.67 6.28 -9.32
C SER A 223 28.02 5.58 -9.53
N MET A 224 29.11 6.34 -9.72
CA MET A 224 30.43 5.82 -9.34
C MET A 224 30.41 5.62 -7.81
N PRO A 225 30.76 4.44 -7.29
CA PRO A 225 30.72 4.22 -5.85
C PRO A 225 31.72 5.15 -5.18
N SER A 226 31.22 6.23 -4.56
CA SER A 226 32.02 6.95 -3.56
C SER A 226 32.29 5.94 -2.44
N SER A 227 33.54 5.85 -2.01
CA SER A 227 34.09 4.84 -1.10
C SER A 227 33.57 4.91 0.35
N SER A 228 32.37 5.45 0.56
CA SER A 228 31.68 5.47 1.84
C SER A 228 30.21 5.14 1.61
N PRO A 229 29.68 4.02 2.14
CA PRO A 229 28.25 3.77 2.11
C PRO A 229 27.55 4.89 2.90
N SER A 230 26.76 5.73 2.22
CA SER A 230 25.88 6.63 2.96
C SER A 230 24.87 5.78 3.71
N SER A 231 24.76 5.97 5.02
CA SER A 231 23.83 5.22 5.88
C SER A 231 22.35 5.48 5.58
N PHE A 232 22.06 6.35 4.61
CA PHE A 232 20.71 6.70 4.17
C PHE A 232 20.50 6.29 2.72
N PRO A 233 19.35 5.67 2.38
CA PRO A 233 19.02 5.39 1.00
C PRO A 233 18.87 6.70 0.20
N PRO A 234 19.20 6.71 -1.10
CA PRO A 234 18.98 7.86 -1.98
C PRO A 234 17.51 8.31 -1.99
N PRO A 235 17.21 9.58 -2.32
CA PRO A 235 15.84 10.07 -2.40
C PRO A 235 15.07 9.39 -3.55
N PRO A 236 13.75 9.19 -3.41
CA PRO A 236 12.94 8.59 -4.47
C PRO A 236 12.98 9.43 -5.75
N ARG A 237 12.70 8.78 -6.89
CA ARG A 237 12.59 9.42 -8.21
C ARG A 237 11.17 9.44 -8.75
N LEU A 238 10.32 8.57 -8.22
CA LEU A 238 8.91 8.46 -8.56
C LEU A 238 8.04 8.56 -7.31
N GLY A 239 6.91 9.23 -7.47
CA GLY A 239 5.78 9.23 -6.55
C GLY A 239 4.54 8.62 -7.20
N LEU A 240 3.42 8.61 -6.47
CA LEU A 240 2.14 8.07 -6.94
C LEU A 240 1.06 9.14 -6.97
N VAL A 241 0.17 9.11 -7.96
CA VAL A 241 -1.09 9.87 -7.92
C VAL A 241 -2.19 8.92 -7.47
N VAL A 242 -2.77 9.19 -6.29
CA VAL A 242 -3.84 8.38 -5.70
C VAL A 242 -4.97 9.29 -5.23
N GLY A 243 -6.20 9.07 -5.68
CA GLY A 243 -7.33 9.96 -5.40
C GLY A 243 -7.69 10.02 -3.92
N ALA A 244 -7.83 11.21 -3.38
CA ALA A 244 -8.33 11.47 -2.03
C ALA A 244 -9.82 11.13 -1.84
N THR A 245 -10.54 10.86 -2.93
CA THR A 245 -11.94 10.41 -2.91
C THR A 245 -12.11 8.95 -2.48
N ASP A 246 -11.02 8.18 -2.38
CA ASP A 246 -11.03 6.76 -2.04
C ASP A 246 -9.93 6.45 -0.98
N PRO A 247 -10.20 6.74 0.32
CA PRO A 247 -9.22 6.53 1.39
C PRO A 247 -8.76 5.07 1.53
N ASP A 248 -9.61 4.09 1.20
CA ASP A 248 -9.22 2.66 1.22
C ASP A 248 -8.16 2.38 0.15
N ALA A 249 -8.38 2.80 -1.10
CA ALA A 249 -7.38 2.64 -2.15
C ALA A 249 -6.10 3.42 -1.85
N LEU A 250 -6.21 4.60 -1.25
CA LEU A 250 -5.09 5.41 -0.82
C LEU A 250 -4.25 4.70 0.27
N SER A 251 -4.92 4.08 1.23
CA SER A 251 -4.29 3.25 2.28
C SER A 251 -3.63 1.98 1.70
N LYS A 252 -4.30 1.31 0.75
CA LYS A 252 -3.75 0.15 0.02
C LYS A 252 -2.51 0.52 -0.79
N ALA A 253 -2.55 1.63 -1.53
CA ALA A 253 -1.42 2.13 -2.29
C ALA A 253 -0.23 2.49 -1.37
N ARG A 254 -0.49 3.14 -0.23
CA ARG A 254 0.53 3.43 0.80
C ARG A 254 1.19 2.15 1.32
N ARG A 255 0.41 1.10 1.62
CA ARG A 255 0.96 -0.21 2.05
C ARG A 255 1.75 -0.93 0.95
N ALA A 256 1.35 -0.74 -0.31
CA ALA A 256 1.96 -1.41 -1.45
C ALA A 256 3.27 -0.76 -1.93
N THR A 257 3.58 0.47 -1.50
CA THR A 257 4.77 1.22 -1.91
C THR A 257 5.77 1.40 -0.77
N GLY A 258 6.98 1.88 -1.08
CA GLY A 258 8.00 2.21 -0.08
C GLY A 258 7.57 3.37 0.84
N ASP A 259 8.02 3.34 2.10
CA ASP A 259 7.68 4.34 3.13
C ASP A 259 8.10 5.77 2.76
N ARG A 260 9.08 5.90 1.87
CA ARG A 260 9.63 7.18 1.36
C ARG A 260 8.94 7.65 0.08
N THR A 261 8.06 6.85 -0.53
CA THR A 261 7.34 7.22 -1.75
C THR A 261 6.37 8.35 -1.44
N TRP A 262 6.47 9.45 -2.17
CA TRP A 262 5.52 10.55 -2.07
C TRP A 262 4.22 10.21 -2.79
N ILE A 263 3.07 10.47 -2.16
CA ILE A 263 1.75 10.34 -2.77
C ILE A 263 1.20 11.74 -3.03
N LEU A 264 0.77 12.01 -4.26
CA LEU A 264 -0.03 13.16 -4.65
C LEU A 264 -1.51 12.77 -4.56
N ALA A 265 -2.29 13.42 -3.69
CA ALA A 265 -3.64 13.02 -3.32
C ALA A 265 -4.75 13.98 -3.82
N PRO A 266 -5.05 14.04 -5.14
CA PRO A 266 -6.08 14.94 -5.66
C PRO A 266 -7.49 14.48 -5.30
N GLY A 267 -8.38 15.45 -5.11
CA GLY A 267 -9.81 15.20 -4.93
C GLY A 267 -10.40 15.78 -3.65
N VAL A 268 -9.58 16.33 -2.76
CA VAL A 268 -10.05 17.05 -1.58
C VAL A 268 -10.90 18.27 -1.99
N GLY A 269 -12.03 18.47 -1.32
CA GLY A 269 -12.93 19.60 -1.56
C GLY A 269 -13.83 19.39 -2.78
N ALA A 270 -13.53 20.02 -3.92
CA ALA A 270 -14.44 20.12 -5.06
C ALA A 270 -14.83 18.78 -5.73
N GLN A 271 -14.11 17.68 -5.44
CA GLN A 271 -14.46 16.33 -5.91
C GLN A 271 -15.04 15.44 -4.80
N GLY A 272 -15.23 15.98 -3.59
CA GLY A 272 -15.88 15.31 -2.46
C GLY A 272 -14.94 14.51 -1.54
N GLY A 273 -13.63 14.56 -1.72
CA GLY A 273 -12.68 13.94 -0.80
C GLY A 273 -12.59 14.71 0.52
N ASP A 274 -12.61 13.98 1.65
CA ASP A 274 -12.38 14.54 2.98
C ASP A 274 -10.87 14.68 3.24
N LEU A 275 -10.48 15.81 3.86
CA LEU A 275 -9.08 16.13 4.09
C LEU A 275 -8.45 15.24 5.17
N ASP A 276 -9.15 14.99 6.27
CA ASP A 276 -8.64 14.22 7.40
C ASP A 276 -8.52 12.75 7.02
N ASP A 277 -9.54 12.19 6.36
CA ASP A 277 -9.52 10.80 5.87
C ASP A 277 -8.39 10.57 4.86
N ALA A 278 -8.21 11.48 3.90
CA ALA A 278 -7.12 11.40 2.94
C ALA A 278 -5.74 11.49 3.61
N CYS A 279 -5.58 12.36 4.61
CA CYS A 279 -4.33 12.46 5.37
C CYS A 279 -4.06 11.18 6.17
N ARG A 280 -5.05 10.68 6.92
CA ARG A 280 -4.91 9.46 7.73
C ARG A 280 -4.58 8.23 6.90
N ALA A 281 -5.16 8.11 5.71
CA ALA A 281 -4.89 7.01 4.80
C ALA A 281 -3.53 7.14 4.08
N GLY A 282 -3.09 8.37 3.81
CA GLY A 282 -2.03 8.66 2.85
C GLY A 282 -0.68 9.02 3.43
N LEU A 283 -0.67 9.58 4.65
CA LEU A 283 0.57 9.92 5.33
C LEU A 283 1.38 8.65 5.61
N ASN A 284 2.70 8.78 5.52
CA ASN A 284 3.58 7.71 5.98
C ASN A 284 3.67 7.68 7.50
N ASP A 285 4.50 6.77 7.99
CA ASP A 285 4.73 6.50 9.39
C ASP A 285 5.27 7.68 10.22
N GLU A 286 5.85 8.67 9.54
CA GLU A 286 6.42 9.89 10.10
C GLU A 286 5.47 11.10 9.97
N GLY A 287 4.27 10.91 9.40
CA GLY A 287 3.35 12.02 9.12
C GLY A 287 3.85 12.90 7.97
N THR A 288 4.54 12.32 6.98
CA THR A 288 5.09 12.99 5.80
C THR A 288 4.76 12.21 4.51
N CYS A 289 5.49 12.49 3.41
CA CYS A 289 5.38 11.81 2.12
C CYS A 289 3.98 11.83 1.47
N LEU A 290 3.20 12.86 1.74
CA LEU A 290 1.91 13.15 1.11
C LEU A 290 1.93 14.58 0.59
N LEU A 291 1.38 14.82 -0.60
CA LEU A 291 1.04 16.15 -1.10
C LEU A 291 -0.46 16.18 -1.33
N VAL A 292 -1.14 17.20 -0.83
CA VAL A 292 -2.59 17.38 -1.00
C VAL A 292 -2.82 18.49 -2.01
N PRO A 293 -2.99 18.18 -3.32
CA PRO A 293 -3.28 19.19 -4.33
C PRO A 293 -4.72 19.68 -4.22
N VAL A 294 -4.89 20.99 -4.00
CA VAL A 294 -6.18 21.67 -4.00
C VAL A 294 -6.14 22.78 -5.05
N SER A 295 -7.12 22.77 -5.96
CA SER A 295 -7.24 23.70 -7.07
C SER A 295 -8.44 24.63 -6.85
N ARG A 296 -9.61 24.31 -7.41
CA ARG A 296 -10.87 25.07 -7.25
C ARG A 296 -11.18 25.52 -5.83
N GLY A 297 -10.93 24.69 -4.82
CA GLY A 297 -11.16 25.06 -3.41
C GLY A 297 -10.38 26.32 -2.98
N VAL A 298 -9.19 26.54 -3.54
CA VAL A 298 -8.35 27.73 -3.31
C VAL A 298 -8.69 28.84 -4.31
N SER A 299 -8.84 28.54 -5.60
CA SER A 299 -9.06 29.57 -6.62
C SER A 299 -10.40 30.28 -6.50
N SER A 300 -11.43 29.57 -6.05
CA SER A 300 -12.78 30.13 -5.85
C SER A 300 -12.97 30.80 -4.50
N ALA A 301 -11.98 30.75 -3.60
CA ALA A 301 -12.06 31.39 -2.29
C ALA A 301 -12.03 32.92 -2.43
N SER A 302 -12.74 33.62 -1.55
CA SER A 302 -12.68 35.09 -1.50
C SER A 302 -11.27 35.58 -1.20
N ASP A 303 -10.59 34.89 -0.28
CA ASP A 303 -9.18 35.07 0.06
C ASP A 303 -8.43 33.73 -0.12
N PRO A 304 -7.73 33.54 -1.25
CA PRO A 304 -6.95 32.33 -1.50
C PRO A 304 -5.85 32.08 -0.46
N GLY A 305 -5.24 33.14 0.10
CA GLY A 305 -4.16 33.03 1.07
C GLY A 305 -4.66 32.52 2.42
N GLU A 306 -5.80 33.04 2.88
CA GLU A 306 -6.45 32.53 4.08
C GLU A 306 -6.89 31.07 3.92
N GLU A 307 -7.45 30.70 2.77
CA GLU A 307 -7.87 29.33 2.50
C GLU A 307 -6.67 28.36 2.44
N ALA A 308 -5.56 28.76 1.81
CA ALA A 308 -4.33 27.99 1.82
C ALA A 308 -3.78 27.79 3.24
N ARG A 309 -3.86 28.80 4.10
CA ARG A 309 -3.50 28.70 5.52
C ARG A 309 -4.41 27.69 6.25
N ARG A 310 -5.73 27.78 6.04
CA ARG A 310 -6.71 26.86 6.65
C ARG A 310 -6.44 25.41 6.26
N LEU A 311 -6.16 25.15 4.98
CA LEU A 311 -5.82 23.82 4.48
C LEU A 311 -4.52 23.31 5.08
N LYS A 312 -3.46 24.14 5.13
CA LYS A 312 -2.20 23.81 5.80
C LYS A 312 -2.43 23.41 7.27
N ASP A 313 -3.21 24.19 8.01
CA ASP A 313 -3.48 23.93 9.43
C ASP A 313 -4.28 22.63 9.62
N GLY A 314 -5.26 22.37 8.76
CA GLY A 314 -6.00 21.10 8.74
C GLY A 314 -5.09 19.88 8.47
N ILE A 315 -4.20 19.98 7.47
CA ILE A 315 -3.22 18.93 7.19
C ILE A 315 -2.29 18.71 8.40
N ASN A 316 -1.82 19.79 9.03
CA ASN A 316 -0.94 19.68 10.19
C ASN A 316 -1.63 19.08 11.42
N ALA A 317 -2.93 19.34 11.61
CA ALA A 317 -3.72 18.66 12.64
C ALA A 317 -3.76 17.14 12.39
N ALA A 318 -4.00 16.72 11.15
CA ALA A 318 -3.98 15.30 10.78
C ALA A 318 -2.58 14.67 10.95
N ARG A 319 -1.51 15.37 10.57
CA ARG A 319 -0.12 14.94 10.80
C ARG A 319 0.18 14.76 12.29
N ALA A 320 -0.26 15.69 13.12
CA ALA A 320 -0.11 15.60 14.56
C ALA A 320 -0.87 14.40 15.15
N ALA A 321 -2.06 14.09 14.63
CA ALA A 321 -2.83 12.91 15.04
C ALA A 321 -2.13 11.59 14.70
N VAL A 322 -1.50 11.49 13.53
CA VAL A 322 -0.69 10.31 13.14
C VAL A 322 0.53 10.16 14.05
N ALA A 323 1.19 11.27 14.39
CA ALA A 323 2.33 11.28 15.31
C ALA A 323 1.93 11.00 16.78
N SER A 324 0.78 11.51 17.25
CA SER A 324 0.29 11.35 18.62
C SER A 324 -0.26 9.95 18.89
N GLY A 325 -1.05 9.39 17.96
CA GLY A 325 -1.52 8.01 18.01
C GLY A 325 -0.39 6.98 17.99
N ARG A 326 0.84 7.42 17.72
CA ARG A 326 2.09 6.64 17.87
C ARG A 326 2.85 6.96 19.14
N ARG A 327 2.89 8.22 19.61
CA ARG A 327 3.43 8.55 20.94
C ARG A 327 2.65 7.84 22.04
N GLU A 328 1.35 7.67 21.92
CA GLU A 328 0.57 6.82 22.86
C GLU A 328 0.95 5.35 22.74
N ARG A 329 1.22 4.83 21.54
CA ARG A 329 1.79 3.48 21.33
C ARG A 329 3.26 3.32 21.77
N ARG A 330 4.00 4.42 21.96
CA ARG A 330 5.43 4.46 22.38
C ARG A 330 5.65 4.94 23.82
N ARG A 331 4.65 5.52 24.50
CA ARG A 331 4.72 6.11 25.86
C ARG A 331 4.21 5.19 26.96
N GLU A 332 3.87 3.94 26.66
CA GLU A 332 3.85 2.92 27.72
C GLU A 332 5.29 2.75 28.24
N PRO A 333 5.58 3.12 29.50
CA PRO A 333 6.94 3.10 30.00
C PRO A 333 7.38 1.66 30.29
N VAL A 334 8.55 1.31 29.76
CA VAL A 334 9.33 0.14 30.18
C VAL A 334 9.87 0.45 31.58
N VAL A 335 9.15 0.02 32.61
CA VAL A 335 9.66 -0.05 33.99
C VAL A 335 9.97 -1.51 34.28
N ASP A 336 11.25 -1.77 34.45
CA ASP A 336 11.81 -3.04 34.89
C ASP A 336 11.66 -3.11 36.42
N SER A 337 10.60 -3.78 36.90
CA SER A 337 10.54 -4.36 38.25
C SER A 337 9.33 -5.31 38.37
N ASP A 338 9.65 -6.61 38.37
CA ASP A 338 8.92 -7.75 38.95
C ASP A 338 7.44 -8.00 38.64
N ALA A 339 7.26 -9.14 37.96
CA ALA A 339 6.15 -10.10 38.05
C ALA A 339 4.79 -9.72 37.42
N ASP A 340 4.58 -10.34 36.25
CA ASP A 340 3.31 -10.78 35.66
C ASP A 340 2.54 -9.77 34.76
N ALA A 341 2.09 -10.30 33.61
CA ALA A 341 1.28 -9.72 32.53
C ALA A 341 1.94 -8.83 31.43
N GLY A 342 2.17 -9.46 30.26
CA GLY A 342 1.62 -8.93 28.99
C GLY A 342 2.55 -8.27 27.96
N SER A 343 3.48 -9.03 27.37
CA SER A 343 4.08 -8.67 26.07
C SER A 343 3.00 -8.44 25.01
N ALA A 344 2.88 -7.22 24.45
CA ALA A 344 2.05 -6.97 23.28
C ALA A 344 2.56 -7.82 22.11
N VAL A 345 1.76 -8.80 21.68
CA VAL A 345 2.13 -9.72 20.60
C VAL A 345 2.06 -8.95 19.28
N ARG A 346 3.21 -8.70 18.64
CA ARG A 346 3.27 -8.10 17.31
C ARG A 346 2.60 -9.06 16.31
N MET A 347 1.51 -8.60 15.69
CA MET A 347 0.73 -9.38 14.73
C MET A 347 1.15 -9.05 13.30
N ALA A 348 1.48 -10.08 12.52
CA ALA A 348 1.80 -9.93 11.11
C ALA A 348 0.54 -9.64 10.27
N SER A 349 0.71 -9.08 9.07
CA SER A 349 -0.42 -8.71 8.19
C SER A 349 -1.29 -9.91 7.83
N TYR A 350 -0.68 -11.05 7.47
CA TYR A 350 -1.40 -12.28 7.10
C TYR A 350 -2.24 -12.84 8.27
N GLN A 351 -1.80 -12.60 9.51
CA GLN A 351 -2.52 -13.02 10.72
C GLN A 351 -3.79 -12.17 10.93
N ARG A 352 -3.66 -10.86 10.74
CA ARG A 352 -4.81 -9.94 10.80
C ARG A 352 -5.81 -10.25 9.70
N GLU A 353 -5.34 -10.36 8.46
CA GLU A 353 -6.17 -10.71 7.30
C GLU A 353 -6.91 -12.03 7.56
N PHE A 354 -6.22 -13.04 8.10
CA PHE A 354 -6.80 -14.32 8.46
C PHE A 354 -7.95 -14.22 9.46
N LEU A 355 -7.78 -13.41 10.51
CA LEU A 355 -8.82 -13.19 11.51
C LEU A 355 -10.02 -12.45 10.93
N GLU A 356 -9.77 -11.38 10.19
CA GLU A 356 -10.80 -10.58 9.51
C GLU A 356 -11.68 -11.46 8.62
N PHE A 357 -11.10 -12.19 7.67
CA PHE A 357 -11.90 -13.00 6.76
C PHE A 357 -12.52 -14.22 7.46
N SER A 358 -11.89 -14.77 8.49
CA SER A 358 -12.49 -15.87 9.27
C SER A 358 -13.74 -15.41 10.02
N LEU A 359 -13.76 -14.18 10.51
CA LEU A 359 -14.93 -13.58 11.16
C LEU A 359 -16.03 -13.25 10.15
N GLU A 360 -15.66 -12.67 9.00
CA GLU A 360 -16.59 -12.35 7.90
C GLU A 360 -17.31 -13.59 7.36
N GLU A 361 -16.58 -14.67 7.11
CA GLU A 361 -17.13 -15.95 6.61
C GLU A 361 -17.81 -16.78 7.72
N GLY A 362 -17.79 -16.28 8.96
CA GLY A 362 -18.36 -16.98 10.13
C GLY A 362 -17.63 -18.28 10.49
N VAL A 363 -16.41 -18.48 9.99
CA VAL A 363 -15.51 -19.57 10.36
C VAL A 363 -15.09 -19.42 11.81
N LEU A 364 -14.74 -18.19 12.20
CA LEU A 364 -14.50 -17.78 13.57
C LEU A 364 -15.72 -17.01 14.06
N LYS A 365 -16.27 -17.40 15.20
CA LYS A 365 -17.39 -16.71 15.86
C LYS A 365 -17.02 -16.38 17.29
N LEU A 366 -17.44 -15.22 17.76
CA LEU A 366 -17.32 -14.79 19.15
C LEU A 366 -18.71 -14.87 19.81
N GLY A 367 -18.76 -15.31 21.06
CA GLY A 367 -20.00 -15.61 21.78
C GLY A 367 -19.87 -16.83 22.69
N SER A 368 -20.97 -17.36 23.23
CA SER A 368 -20.93 -18.50 24.13
C SER A 368 -21.23 -19.82 23.40
N PHE A 369 -20.27 -20.75 23.36
CA PHE A 369 -20.38 -22.02 22.64
C PHE A 369 -20.01 -23.21 23.52
N VAL A 370 -20.83 -24.26 23.53
CA VAL A 370 -20.51 -25.52 24.22
C VAL A 370 -19.71 -26.43 23.27
N LEU A 371 -18.48 -26.74 23.65
CA LEU A 371 -17.56 -27.59 22.87
C LEU A 371 -17.84 -29.08 23.10
N LYS A 372 -17.30 -29.95 22.24
CA LYS A 372 -17.38 -31.42 22.40
C LYS A 372 -16.80 -31.92 23.73
N SER A 373 -15.88 -31.16 24.32
CA SER A 373 -15.32 -31.43 25.65
C SER A 373 -16.26 -31.05 26.81
N GLY A 374 -17.45 -30.49 26.51
CA GLY A 374 -18.38 -29.93 27.50
C GLY A 374 -18.00 -28.54 28.00
N ARG A 375 -16.86 -27.98 27.59
CA ARG A 375 -16.40 -26.62 27.96
C ARG A 375 -17.27 -25.55 27.27
N THR A 376 -17.59 -24.48 27.99
CA THR A 376 -18.17 -23.27 27.41
C THR A 376 -17.05 -22.32 26.97
N SER A 377 -16.92 -22.10 25.67
CA SER A 377 -15.90 -21.26 25.03
C SER A 377 -16.46 -19.91 24.57
N PRO A 378 -15.71 -18.80 24.73
CA PRO A 378 -16.09 -17.48 24.26
C PRO A 378 -15.86 -17.27 22.75
N TYR A 379 -15.30 -18.29 22.08
CA TYR A 379 -15.14 -18.33 20.63
C TYR A 379 -15.35 -19.74 20.09
N PHE A 380 -15.68 -19.84 18.82
CA PHE A 380 -15.81 -21.11 18.10
C PHE A 380 -15.17 -20.99 16.73
N PHE A 381 -14.34 -21.98 16.37
CA PHE A 381 -13.65 -22.04 15.09
C PHE A 381 -14.06 -23.31 14.34
N ASN A 382 -14.54 -23.16 13.11
CA ASN A 382 -14.96 -24.27 12.25
C ASN A 382 -14.39 -24.13 10.84
N ALA A 383 -13.21 -24.72 10.62
CA ALA A 383 -12.54 -24.75 9.31
C ALA A 383 -13.39 -25.37 8.19
N GLY A 384 -14.41 -26.18 8.50
CA GLY A 384 -15.31 -26.75 7.50
C GLY A 384 -16.15 -25.71 6.75
N LEU A 385 -16.20 -24.45 7.24
CA LEU A 385 -16.90 -23.35 6.56
C LEU A 385 -16.07 -22.71 5.45
N PHE A 386 -14.78 -23.02 5.33
CA PHE A 386 -13.97 -22.66 4.15
C PHE A 386 -14.40 -23.49 2.93
N SER A 387 -15.55 -23.14 2.36
CA SER A 387 -16.30 -23.94 1.40
C SER A 387 -16.43 -23.32 0.00
N SER A 388 -15.85 -22.13 -0.21
CA SER A 388 -15.79 -21.46 -1.50
C SER A 388 -14.35 -21.39 -2.05
N GLY A 389 -14.19 -21.24 -3.36
CA GLY A 389 -12.86 -21.08 -3.98
C GLY A 389 -12.11 -19.85 -3.45
N SER A 390 -12.83 -18.76 -3.17
CA SER A 390 -12.30 -17.56 -2.50
C SER A 390 -11.76 -17.88 -1.10
N ALA A 391 -12.56 -18.56 -0.28
CA ALA A 391 -12.19 -18.92 1.08
C ALA A 391 -10.98 -19.85 1.12
N LEU A 392 -10.95 -20.87 0.24
CA LEU A 392 -9.81 -21.77 0.11
C LEU A 392 -8.54 -21.04 -0.36
N HIS A 393 -8.65 -20.11 -1.31
CA HIS A 393 -7.50 -19.32 -1.75
C HIS A 393 -6.91 -18.48 -0.61
N LYS A 394 -7.75 -17.74 0.14
CA LYS A 394 -7.31 -16.95 1.30
C LYS A 394 -6.71 -17.84 2.40
N LEU A 395 -7.31 -19.00 2.65
CA LEU A 395 -6.82 -19.98 3.61
C LEU A 395 -5.43 -20.49 3.24
N GLY A 396 -5.26 -20.96 2.00
CA GLY A 396 -3.98 -21.46 1.50
C GLY A 396 -2.88 -20.41 1.58
N LYS A 397 -3.17 -19.18 1.16
CA LYS A 397 -2.23 -18.05 1.27
C LYS A 397 -1.80 -17.79 2.72
N SER A 398 -2.75 -17.83 3.65
CA SER A 398 -2.47 -17.59 5.08
C SER A 398 -1.57 -18.68 5.67
N TYR A 399 -1.80 -19.95 5.30
CA TYR A 399 -0.90 -21.06 5.67
C TYR A 399 0.49 -20.89 5.05
N ALA A 400 0.56 -20.61 3.75
CA ALA A 400 1.83 -20.44 3.06
C ALA A 400 2.66 -19.31 3.69
N ALA A 401 2.04 -18.17 3.99
CA ALA A 401 2.69 -17.07 4.70
C ALA A 401 3.19 -17.48 6.10
N ALA A 402 2.36 -18.17 6.89
CA ALA A 402 2.76 -18.65 8.21
C ALA A 402 3.93 -19.64 8.15
N ILE A 403 3.94 -20.54 7.16
CA ILE A 403 5.04 -21.48 6.93
C ILE A 403 6.31 -20.70 6.57
N MET A 404 6.21 -19.72 5.68
CA MET A 404 7.35 -18.95 5.22
C MET A 404 7.93 -17.99 6.27
N ASP A 405 7.12 -17.58 7.26
CA ASP A 405 7.54 -16.74 8.41
C ASP A 405 7.99 -17.58 9.62
N SER A 406 8.19 -18.89 9.45
CA SER A 406 8.49 -19.81 10.56
C SER A 406 9.87 -20.42 10.48
N GLU A 407 10.23 -21.16 11.54
CA GLU A 407 11.44 -21.99 11.59
C GLU A 407 11.45 -23.16 10.60
N LEU A 408 10.39 -23.35 9.81
CA LEU A 408 10.38 -24.28 8.67
C LEU A 408 11.12 -23.74 7.45
N VAL A 409 11.58 -22.49 7.48
CA VAL A 409 12.47 -21.91 6.47
C VAL A 409 13.90 -21.82 7.04
N GLY A 410 14.88 -22.20 6.23
CA GLY A 410 16.30 -22.07 6.55
C GLY A 410 16.80 -20.63 6.41
N GLU A 411 18.00 -20.35 6.93
CA GLU A 411 18.67 -19.04 6.75
C GLU A 411 18.92 -18.71 5.27
N ASP A 412 18.96 -19.72 4.40
CA ASP A 412 19.08 -19.61 2.95
C ASP A 412 17.75 -19.28 2.24
N GLY A 413 16.67 -19.07 3.00
CA GLY A 413 15.33 -18.76 2.48
C GLY A 413 14.59 -19.96 1.90
N LYS A 414 15.13 -21.19 2.04
CA LYS A 414 14.49 -22.40 1.50
C LYS A 414 13.70 -23.14 2.57
N VAL A 415 12.58 -23.75 2.15
CA VAL A 415 11.80 -24.60 3.04
C VAL A 415 12.56 -25.87 3.42
N LYS A 416 12.37 -26.32 4.68
CA LYS A 416 13.01 -27.51 5.24
C LYS A 416 12.27 -28.81 4.90
N PHE A 417 11.18 -28.76 4.13
CA PHE A 417 10.39 -29.91 3.69
C PHE A 417 10.38 -30.04 2.17
N GLU A 418 10.04 -31.23 1.68
CA GLU A 418 9.93 -31.56 0.26
C GLU A 418 8.51 -31.98 -0.12
N VAL A 419 7.72 -32.45 0.84
CA VAL A 419 6.34 -32.90 0.61
C VAL A 419 5.42 -32.30 1.68
N VAL A 420 4.27 -31.78 1.25
CA VAL A 420 3.14 -31.41 2.09
C VAL A 420 2.21 -32.61 2.20
N PHE A 421 1.96 -33.07 3.42
CA PHE A 421 1.10 -34.20 3.72
C PHE A 421 -0.20 -33.76 4.40
N GLY A 422 -1.33 -34.05 3.76
CA GLY A 422 -2.67 -33.74 4.25
C GLY A 422 -3.41 -35.00 4.73
N PRO A 423 -3.58 -35.24 6.05
CA PRO A 423 -4.21 -36.47 6.55
C PRO A 423 -5.69 -36.61 6.16
N ALA A 424 -6.13 -37.82 5.84
CA ALA A 424 -7.54 -38.07 5.47
C ALA A 424 -8.54 -37.86 6.62
N TYR A 425 -9.70 -37.25 6.39
CA TYR A 425 -10.21 -36.70 5.10
C TYR A 425 -10.03 -35.20 4.95
N LYS A 426 -10.19 -34.45 6.05
CA LYS A 426 -10.21 -32.98 6.04
C LYS A 426 -8.87 -32.39 5.63
N GLY A 427 -7.77 -33.03 6.03
CA GLY A 427 -6.42 -32.59 5.70
C GLY A 427 -6.10 -32.72 4.21
N ILE A 428 -6.84 -33.52 3.43
CA ILE A 428 -6.57 -33.69 1.99
C ILE A 428 -6.77 -32.38 1.24
N SER A 429 -7.96 -31.78 1.36
CA SER A 429 -8.27 -30.51 0.67
C SER A 429 -7.40 -29.38 1.21
N LEU A 430 -7.13 -29.39 2.52
CA LEU A 430 -6.27 -28.41 3.16
C LEU A 430 -4.83 -28.50 2.64
N GLY A 431 -4.21 -29.67 2.70
CA GLY A 431 -2.85 -29.90 2.22
C GLY A 431 -2.69 -29.58 0.74
N ALA A 432 -3.68 -29.90 -0.11
CA ALA A 432 -3.67 -29.55 -1.52
C ALA A 432 -3.66 -28.02 -1.74
N VAL A 433 -4.50 -27.30 -1.00
CA VAL A 433 -4.62 -25.84 -1.08
C VAL A 433 -3.36 -25.15 -0.53
N VAL A 434 -2.79 -25.65 0.56
CA VAL A 434 -1.51 -25.14 1.10
C VAL A 434 -0.36 -25.37 0.12
N CYS A 435 -0.26 -26.57 -0.46
CA CYS A 435 0.76 -26.90 -1.44
C CYS A 435 0.67 -25.99 -2.67
N ALA A 436 -0.55 -25.77 -3.20
CA ALA A 436 -0.76 -24.86 -4.33
C ALA A 436 -0.43 -23.40 -3.98
N ALA A 437 -0.75 -22.95 -2.77
CA ALA A 437 -0.45 -21.59 -2.32
C ALA A 437 1.05 -21.36 -2.11
N LEU A 438 1.79 -22.35 -1.59
CA LEU A 438 3.25 -22.28 -1.46
C LEU A 438 3.94 -22.02 -2.81
N TYR A 439 3.48 -22.69 -3.88
CA TYR A 439 3.99 -22.44 -5.23
C TYR A 439 3.58 -21.07 -5.76
N ASN A 440 2.29 -20.72 -5.70
CA ASN A 440 1.78 -19.48 -6.30
C ASN A 440 2.31 -18.21 -5.60
N GLU A 441 2.45 -18.25 -4.28
CA GLU A 441 2.81 -17.06 -3.49
C GLU A 441 4.32 -16.93 -3.29
N PHE A 442 5.05 -18.06 -3.22
CA PHE A 442 6.47 -18.08 -2.82
C PHE A 442 7.38 -18.89 -3.76
N GLY A 443 6.85 -19.49 -4.83
CA GLY A 443 7.63 -20.31 -5.76
C GLY A 443 8.13 -21.63 -5.18
N VAL A 444 7.55 -22.09 -4.06
CA VAL A 444 7.94 -23.35 -3.42
C VAL A 444 7.21 -24.52 -4.07
N ASP A 445 7.92 -25.27 -4.91
CA ASP A 445 7.42 -26.45 -5.60
C ASP A 445 7.59 -27.74 -4.76
N ALA A 446 6.77 -27.86 -3.71
CA ALA A 446 6.73 -29.06 -2.87
C ALA A 446 5.80 -30.13 -3.48
N GLY A 447 6.11 -31.41 -3.24
CA GLY A 447 5.18 -32.50 -3.55
C GLY A 447 3.94 -32.46 -2.65
N PHE A 448 2.81 -32.97 -3.12
CA PHE A 448 1.61 -33.16 -2.29
C PHE A 448 1.28 -34.64 -2.12
N ALA A 449 0.98 -35.07 -0.90
CA ALA A 449 0.57 -36.44 -0.59
C ALA A 449 -0.49 -36.52 0.51
N TYR A 450 -1.21 -37.65 0.58
CA TYR A 450 -2.19 -37.94 1.62
C TYR A 450 -2.37 -39.44 1.84
N ASN A 451 -2.94 -39.84 2.99
CA ASN A 451 -3.29 -41.24 3.25
C ASN A 451 -4.76 -41.56 2.96
N ARG A 452 -5.10 -42.84 2.85
CA ARG A 452 -6.47 -43.37 2.84
C ARG A 452 -6.77 -44.02 4.18
N LYS A 453 -8.04 -44.01 4.59
CA LYS A 453 -8.49 -44.80 5.77
C LYS A 453 -8.63 -46.29 5.43
N GLU A 454 -8.80 -46.63 4.15
CA GLU A 454 -8.96 -48.00 3.66
C GLU A 454 -7.87 -48.30 2.62
N ALA A 455 -7.21 -49.46 2.75
CA ALA A 455 -6.24 -49.94 1.77
C ALA A 455 -6.94 -50.36 0.47
N LYS A 456 -6.31 -50.13 -0.69
CA LYS A 456 -6.77 -50.71 -1.96
C LYS A 456 -6.08 -52.04 -2.22
N ASP A 457 -6.88 -53.03 -2.64
CA ASP A 457 -6.41 -54.39 -2.90
C ASP A 457 -5.85 -54.62 -4.33
N HIS A 458 -6.08 -53.70 -5.29
CA HIS A 458 -5.61 -53.85 -6.69
C HIS A 458 -5.07 -52.53 -7.30
N GLY A 459 -3.90 -52.56 -7.97
CA GLY A 459 -3.16 -51.42 -8.57
C GLY A 459 -1.78 -51.16 -7.93
N GLU A 460 -1.23 -49.94 -8.00
CA GLU A 460 -0.22 -49.43 -7.04
C GLU A 460 -0.87 -49.42 -5.64
N GLY A 461 -0.99 -50.60 -5.03
CA GLY A 461 -1.73 -50.84 -3.79
C GLY A 461 -1.20 -50.03 -2.61
N GLY A 462 -1.98 -49.98 -1.54
CA GLY A 462 -1.60 -49.33 -0.28
C GLY A 462 -2.50 -48.16 0.13
N ILE A 463 -2.05 -47.46 1.18
CA ILE A 463 -2.80 -46.42 1.88
C ILE A 463 -2.31 -45.00 1.56
N LEU A 464 -1.37 -44.80 0.64
CA LEU A 464 -0.80 -43.48 0.32
C LEU A 464 -1.12 -43.08 -1.11
N VAL A 465 -1.25 -41.77 -1.35
CA VAL A 465 -1.52 -41.18 -2.66
C VAL A 465 -0.73 -39.88 -2.81
N GLY A 466 -0.19 -39.62 -4.00
CA GLY A 466 0.54 -38.40 -4.33
C GLY A 466 2.05 -38.63 -4.42
N ALA A 467 2.83 -37.59 -4.10
CA ALA A 467 4.28 -37.64 -4.17
C ALA A 467 4.85 -38.73 -3.24
N SER A 468 5.90 -39.43 -3.71
CA SER A 468 6.65 -40.36 -2.85
C SER A 468 7.28 -39.62 -1.68
N MET A 469 7.12 -40.16 -0.46
CA MET A 469 7.59 -39.59 0.81
C MET A 469 8.76 -40.37 1.42
N THR A 470 9.11 -41.54 0.88
CA THR A 470 10.22 -42.36 1.41
C THR A 470 11.53 -41.58 1.33
N ASN A 471 12.22 -41.48 2.48
CA ASN A 471 13.44 -40.71 2.68
C ASN A 471 13.30 -39.20 2.42
N LYS A 472 12.09 -38.64 2.45
CA LYS A 472 11.85 -37.20 2.25
C LYS A 472 11.40 -36.51 3.53
N ARG A 473 11.68 -35.21 3.59
CA ARG A 473 11.20 -34.34 4.66
C ARG A 473 9.74 -33.94 4.40
N VAL A 474 8.86 -34.16 5.37
CA VAL A 474 7.41 -34.01 5.22
C VAL A 474 6.86 -33.00 6.21
N LEU A 475 6.08 -32.03 5.70
CA LEU A 475 5.27 -31.11 6.50
C LEU A 475 3.86 -31.66 6.62
N ILE A 476 3.37 -31.88 7.84
CA ILE A 476 1.98 -32.29 8.11
C ILE A 476 1.11 -31.05 8.19
N VAL A 477 -0.06 -31.04 7.55
CA VAL A 477 -1.00 -29.91 7.60
C VAL A 477 -2.34 -30.34 8.16
N ASP A 478 -2.87 -29.62 9.15
CA ASP A 478 -4.16 -29.90 9.80
C ASP A 478 -4.88 -28.61 10.21
N ASP A 479 -6.16 -28.66 10.61
CA ASP A 479 -6.92 -27.46 10.95
C ASP A 479 -6.59 -26.89 12.34
N VAL A 480 -6.81 -27.67 13.40
CA VAL A 480 -6.64 -27.30 14.80
C VAL A 480 -6.25 -28.54 15.62
N ILE A 481 -5.24 -28.40 16.48
CA ILE A 481 -4.87 -29.47 17.42
C ILE A 481 -5.77 -29.39 18.66
N THR A 482 -6.50 -30.48 18.92
CA THR A 482 -7.31 -30.64 20.15
C THR A 482 -6.63 -31.55 21.16
N ALA A 483 -6.52 -32.85 20.86
CA ALA A 483 -5.76 -33.81 21.67
C ALA A 483 -4.45 -34.26 21.00
N GLY A 484 -4.22 -33.88 19.74
CA GLY A 484 -3.06 -34.29 18.95
C GLY A 484 -3.12 -35.70 18.36
N THR A 485 -4.22 -36.44 18.55
CA THR A 485 -4.35 -37.85 18.10
C THR A 485 -4.12 -38.02 16.59
N ALA A 486 -4.74 -37.17 15.75
CA ALA A 486 -4.61 -37.25 14.29
C ALA A 486 -3.17 -36.98 13.81
N ILE A 487 -2.47 -36.06 14.47
CA ILE A 487 -1.07 -35.75 14.19
C ILE A 487 -0.17 -36.92 14.58
N ARG A 488 -0.42 -37.56 15.75
CA ARG A 488 0.32 -38.76 16.19
C ARG A 488 0.14 -39.92 15.21
N GLU A 489 -1.09 -40.21 14.80
CA GLU A 489 -1.37 -41.22 13.78
C GLU A 489 -0.61 -40.94 12.46
N SER A 490 -0.56 -39.67 12.05
CA SER A 490 0.14 -39.26 10.84
C SER A 490 1.66 -39.39 11.00
N TYR A 491 2.21 -39.00 12.15
CA TYR A 491 3.63 -39.09 12.47
C TYR A 491 4.11 -40.55 12.46
N ASP A 492 3.37 -41.45 13.12
CA ASP A 492 3.69 -42.89 13.18
C ASP A 492 3.60 -43.54 11.79
N LEU A 493 2.55 -43.19 11.03
CA LEU A 493 2.38 -43.66 9.66
C LEU A 493 3.56 -43.24 8.78
N LEU A 494 3.94 -41.96 8.82
CA LEU A 494 5.06 -41.42 8.03
C LEU A 494 6.39 -42.08 8.44
N GLY A 495 6.60 -42.30 9.75
CA GLY A 495 7.78 -43.03 10.23
C GLY A 495 7.83 -44.47 9.70
N SER A 496 6.70 -45.18 9.66
CA SER A 496 6.62 -46.58 9.20
C SER A 496 7.02 -46.78 7.73
N ILE A 497 6.95 -45.72 6.92
CA ILE A 497 7.27 -45.73 5.48
C ILE A 497 8.63 -45.07 5.16
N GLY A 498 9.41 -44.73 6.19
CA GLY A 498 10.71 -44.07 6.07
C GLY A 498 10.63 -42.60 5.67
N ALA A 499 9.49 -41.94 5.85
CA ALA A 499 9.39 -40.48 5.70
C ALA A 499 9.89 -39.79 6.97
N ILE A 500 10.34 -38.53 6.84
CA ILE A 500 10.91 -37.74 7.94
C ILE A 500 9.97 -36.55 8.20
N PRO A 501 9.03 -36.64 9.14
CA PRO A 501 8.24 -35.47 9.55
C PRO A 501 9.18 -34.37 10.07
N VAL A 502 9.03 -33.13 9.57
CA VAL A 502 9.87 -31.98 9.98
C VAL A 502 9.08 -30.85 10.60
N GLY A 503 7.75 -30.97 10.66
CA GLY A 503 6.89 -30.01 11.31
C GLY A 503 5.41 -30.26 11.04
N VAL A 504 4.59 -29.46 11.73
CA VAL A 504 3.14 -29.43 11.58
C VAL A 504 2.71 -27.98 11.36
N ALA A 505 1.82 -27.72 10.39
CA ALA A 505 1.20 -26.41 10.19
C ALA A 505 -0.31 -26.49 10.47
N ILE A 506 -0.82 -25.54 11.27
CA ILE A 506 -2.25 -25.43 11.64
C ILE A 506 -2.82 -24.02 11.47
N ALA A 507 -4.16 -23.90 11.43
CA ALA A 507 -4.80 -22.60 11.25
C ALA A 507 -4.81 -21.81 12.55
N LEU A 508 -5.25 -22.45 13.63
CA LEU A 508 -5.43 -21.80 14.93
C LEU A 508 -4.81 -22.65 16.04
N ASP A 509 -3.81 -22.09 16.73
CA ASP A 509 -3.37 -22.59 18.02
C ASP A 509 -4.25 -22.01 19.13
N ARG A 510 -5.03 -22.88 19.76
CA ARG A 510 -5.92 -22.50 20.86
C ARG A 510 -5.18 -22.23 22.16
N ALA A 511 -3.91 -22.62 22.25
CA ALA A 511 -3.09 -22.57 23.45
C ALA A 511 -3.76 -23.24 24.66
N GLU A 512 -4.55 -24.30 24.42
CA GLU A 512 -5.36 -24.97 25.45
C GLU A 512 -4.74 -26.27 25.93
N LYS A 513 -4.89 -26.53 27.23
CA LYS A 513 -4.56 -27.81 27.86
C LYS A 513 -5.62 -28.88 27.52
N VAL A 514 -5.17 -30.12 27.36
CA VAL A 514 -6.07 -31.27 27.10
C VAL A 514 -6.87 -31.61 28.36
N SER A 515 -6.20 -31.77 29.49
CA SER A 515 -6.75 -31.83 30.85
C SER A 515 -6.29 -30.63 31.69
N LEU A 516 -7.02 -30.29 32.76
CA LEU A 516 -6.63 -29.20 33.67
C LEU A 516 -5.31 -29.49 34.42
N ASP A 517 -4.99 -30.77 34.59
CA ASP A 517 -3.77 -31.24 35.25
C ASP A 517 -2.54 -31.22 34.30
N ASP A 518 -2.74 -30.99 33.01
CA ASP A 518 -1.63 -30.97 32.05
C ASP A 518 -0.80 -29.68 32.18
N PRO A 519 0.53 -29.78 32.22
CA PRO A 519 1.40 -28.60 32.28
C PRO A 519 1.56 -27.90 30.94
N LEU A 520 1.19 -28.54 29.82
CA LEU A 520 1.41 -28.06 28.45
C LEU A 520 0.09 -27.98 27.67
N SER A 521 0.03 -27.09 26.67
CA SER A 521 -1.05 -27.12 25.68
C SER A 521 -0.94 -28.36 24.79
N ALA A 522 -2.04 -28.69 24.09
CA ALA A 522 -2.03 -29.78 23.12
C ALA A 522 -0.96 -29.59 22.03
N VAL A 523 -0.74 -28.34 21.60
CA VAL A 523 0.29 -27.97 20.61
C VAL A 523 1.69 -28.14 21.19
N GLN A 524 1.94 -27.64 22.40
CA GLN A 524 3.24 -27.78 23.08
C GLN A 524 3.58 -29.26 23.37
N ALA A 525 2.58 -30.06 23.75
CA ALA A 525 2.76 -31.50 23.96
C ALA A 525 3.16 -32.21 22.66
N VAL A 526 2.47 -31.92 21.55
CA VAL A 526 2.81 -32.48 20.23
C VAL A 526 4.22 -32.08 19.81
N ALA A 527 4.58 -30.80 19.93
CA ALA A 527 5.91 -30.31 19.55
C ALA A 527 7.03 -30.99 20.35
N ARG A 528 6.83 -31.14 21.67
CA ARG A 528 7.77 -31.83 22.57
C ARG A 528 7.89 -33.31 22.24
N ASP A 529 6.76 -34.02 22.19
CA ASP A 529 6.73 -35.48 22.08
C ASP A 529 7.32 -35.97 20.74
N MET A 530 7.14 -35.19 19.67
CA MET A 530 7.63 -35.52 18.33
C MET A 530 8.96 -34.83 17.99
N SER A 531 9.43 -33.89 18.81
CA SER A 531 10.63 -33.08 18.54
C SER A 531 10.59 -32.39 17.16
N ILE A 532 9.40 -31.92 16.76
CA ILE A 532 9.19 -31.15 15.53
C ILE A 532 8.41 -29.86 15.84
N PRO A 533 8.65 -28.77 15.10
CA PRO A 533 7.94 -27.52 15.29
C PRO A 533 6.46 -27.63 14.90
N VAL A 534 5.61 -26.90 15.61
CA VAL A 534 4.19 -26.70 15.25
C VAL A 534 3.96 -25.22 14.98
N VAL A 535 3.68 -24.91 13.73
CA VAL A 535 3.46 -23.54 13.24
C VAL A 535 1.96 -23.31 13.12
N SER A 536 1.50 -22.13 13.56
CA SER A 536 0.10 -21.73 13.39
C SER A 536 0.00 -20.43 12.60
N ILE A 537 -1.08 -20.25 11.83
CA ILE A 537 -1.37 -18.93 11.24
C ILE A 537 -1.58 -17.94 12.37
N VAL A 538 -2.47 -18.26 13.30
CA VAL A 538 -2.77 -17.45 14.48
C VAL A 538 -2.81 -18.31 15.74
N ALA A 539 -2.45 -17.72 16.88
CA ALA A 539 -2.69 -18.33 18.18
C ALA A 539 -3.65 -17.47 19.02
N LEU A 540 -4.13 -18.02 20.14
CA LEU A 540 -5.06 -17.34 21.04
C LEU A 540 -4.58 -15.94 21.49
N PRO A 541 -3.28 -15.70 21.78
CA PRO A 541 -2.79 -14.36 22.08
C PRO A 541 -3.00 -13.35 20.93
N GLN A 542 -2.80 -13.75 19.67
CA GLN A 542 -3.07 -12.89 18.52
C GLN A 542 -4.57 -12.60 18.39
N LEU A 543 -5.45 -13.58 18.65
CA LEU A 543 -6.90 -13.33 18.67
C LEU A 543 -7.28 -12.31 19.76
N GLN A 544 -6.71 -12.43 20.96
CA GLN A 544 -6.94 -11.47 22.05
C GLN A 544 -6.49 -10.06 21.65
N GLU A 545 -5.32 -9.95 21.02
CA GLU A 545 -4.79 -8.68 20.55
C GLU A 545 -5.64 -8.07 19.43
N TYR A 546 -6.13 -8.90 18.50
CA TYR A 546 -7.03 -8.47 17.44
C TYR A 546 -8.33 -7.89 18.00
N ILE A 547 -8.96 -8.60 18.95
CA ILE A 547 -10.19 -8.14 19.62
C ILE A 547 -9.94 -6.81 20.34
N ARG A 548 -8.81 -6.69 21.05
CA ARG A 548 -8.43 -5.47 21.79
C ARG A 548 -8.28 -4.24 20.90
N LEU A 549 -7.72 -4.40 19.70
CA LEU A 549 -7.46 -3.30 18.77
C LEU A 549 -8.64 -2.97 17.86
N SER A 550 -9.65 -3.85 17.78
CA SER A 550 -10.75 -3.72 16.84
C SER A 550 -11.90 -2.90 17.45
N PRO A 551 -12.31 -1.76 16.86
CA PRO A 551 -13.33 -0.88 17.41
C PRO A 551 -14.76 -1.46 17.44
N GLY A 552 -14.96 -2.68 16.91
CA GLY A 552 -16.26 -3.36 16.83
C GLY A 552 -16.56 -4.36 17.95
N TYR A 553 -15.64 -4.60 18.89
CA TYR A 553 -15.84 -5.53 20.01
C TYR A 553 -15.84 -4.79 21.34
N ASP A 554 -16.83 -5.08 22.18
CA ASP A 554 -16.90 -4.53 23.53
C ASP A 554 -15.83 -5.12 24.46
N GLU A 555 -15.54 -4.43 25.56
CA GLU A 555 -14.63 -4.94 26.60
C GLU A 555 -15.10 -6.29 27.21
N GLY A 556 -16.40 -6.61 27.09
CA GLY A 556 -17.00 -7.83 27.59
C GLY A 556 -16.49 -9.08 26.86
N VAL A 557 -16.42 -9.05 25.53
CA VAL A 557 -15.89 -10.16 24.72
C VAL A 557 -14.42 -10.41 25.08
N LEU A 558 -13.60 -9.36 25.17
CA LEU A 558 -12.19 -9.48 25.55
C LEU A 558 -12.03 -10.09 26.95
N LYS A 559 -12.86 -9.66 27.91
CA LYS A 559 -12.87 -10.22 29.26
C LYS A 559 -13.18 -11.72 29.27
N LEU A 560 -14.20 -12.15 28.54
CA LEU A 560 -14.57 -13.57 28.44
C LEU A 560 -13.43 -14.43 27.85
N VAL A 561 -12.76 -13.93 26.81
CA VAL A 561 -11.60 -14.63 26.21
C VAL A 561 -10.42 -14.70 27.19
N LYS A 562 -10.16 -13.64 27.97
CA LYS A 562 -9.12 -13.64 29.00
C LYS A 562 -9.42 -14.63 30.13
N GLU A 563 -10.65 -14.64 30.64
CA GLU A 563 -11.08 -15.58 31.69
C GLU A 563 -10.99 -17.04 31.22
N TYR A 564 -11.42 -17.31 29.98
CA TYR A 564 -11.30 -18.64 29.39
C TYR A 564 -9.84 -19.09 29.26
N ARG A 565 -8.96 -18.21 28.76
CA ARG A 565 -7.51 -18.48 28.68
C ARG A 565 -6.90 -18.73 30.06
N SER A 566 -7.25 -17.94 31.07
CA SER A 566 -6.73 -18.15 32.43
C SER A 566 -7.11 -19.52 32.99
N LYS A 567 -8.27 -20.05 32.61
CA LYS A 567 -8.78 -21.33 33.12
C LYS A 567 -8.26 -22.54 32.35
N TYR A 568 -8.17 -22.45 31.03
CA TYR A 568 -7.90 -23.59 30.15
C TYR A 568 -6.63 -23.45 29.31
N GLY A 569 -6.02 -22.27 29.30
CA GLY A 569 -4.85 -21.95 28.50
C GLY A 569 -3.52 -22.20 29.20
N VAL A 570 -2.44 -21.97 28.45
CA VAL A 570 -1.05 -21.88 28.94
C VAL A 570 -0.46 -20.48 28.74
#